data_AF-A0A314Y651-F1
#
_entry.id   AF-A0A314Y651-F1
#
_cell.length_a   1.000
_cell.length_b   1.000
_cell.length_c   1.000
_cell.angle_alpha   90.00
_cell.angle_beta   90.00
_cell.angle_gamma   90.00
#
_symmetry.space_group_name_H-M   'P 1'
#
loop_
_entity.id
_entity.type
_entity.pdbx_description
1 polymer ?
#
loop_
_entity_poly.entity_id
_entity_poly.type
_entity_poly.pdbx_seq_one_letter_code
_entity_poly.pdbx_strand_id
1 'polypeptide(L)'
;MREILDLDMMGTIFTPFAKLTVLRLSKLPHLWRICENPLPVPFLKKILISGCPLLSKLPLNSSSAQTSNLIIEGEEMWWDGLEWEDQAARNAFLPCFRPCK
;
A
#
# COMPACT_ATOMS: atom_id res chain seq x y z
N MET A 1 5.54 -29.23 21.93
CA MET A 1 4.18 -28.67 21.80
C MET A 1 4.26 -27.17 21.66
N ARG A 2 4.07 -26.66 20.44
CA ARG A 2 3.50 -25.34 20.17
C ARG A 2 2.61 -25.56 18.95
N GLU A 3 1.32 -25.71 19.22
CA GLU A 3 0.29 -25.71 18.18
C GLU A 3 0.31 -24.31 17.56
N ILE A 4 0.82 -24.22 16.33
CA ILE A 4 0.60 -23.06 15.49
C ILE A 4 -0.84 -23.25 15.03
N LEU A 5 -1.75 -22.52 15.65
CA LEU A 5 -3.15 -22.51 15.27
C LEU A 5 -3.22 -22.18 13.77
N ASP A 6 -3.65 -23.17 12.99
CA ASP A 6 -4.04 -23.00 11.61
C ASP A 6 -5.01 -21.82 11.51
N LEU A 7 -4.67 -20.84 10.68
CA LEU A 7 -5.40 -19.59 10.45
C LEU A 7 -6.79 -19.79 9.81
N ASP A 8 -7.36 -20.99 9.87
CA ASP A 8 -8.53 -21.39 9.08
C ASP A 8 -9.82 -21.52 9.88
N MET A 9 -9.89 -21.07 11.13
CA MET A 9 -11.12 -21.17 11.94
C MET A 9 -11.43 -19.94 12.81
N MET A 10 -11.70 -18.79 12.19
CA MET A 10 -12.67 -17.82 12.74
C MET A 10 -13.19 -16.92 11.61
N GLY A 11 -14.35 -17.25 11.03
CA GLY A 11 -14.95 -16.61 9.84
C GLY A 11 -15.38 -15.14 9.97
N THR A 12 -14.66 -14.31 10.72
CA THR A 12 -14.72 -12.84 10.67
C THR A 12 -13.39 -12.26 11.19
N ILE A 13 -12.27 -12.64 10.56
CA ILE A 13 -10.96 -12.06 10.85
C ILE A 13 -11.08 -10.53 10.66
N PHE A 14 -10.79 -9.78 11.71
CA PHE A 14 -10.79 -8.32 11.70
C PHE A 14 -9.83 -7.85 10.60
N THR A 15 -10.36 -7.49 9.44
CA THR A 15 -9.60 -7.00 8.30
C THR A 15 -9.35 -5.52 8.57
N PRO A 16 -8.13 -5.15 9.03
CA PRO A 16 -7.86 -3.77 9.38
C PRO A 16 -8.05 -2.93 8.13
N PHE A 17 -8.72 -1.78 8.26
CA PHE A 17 -8.92 -0.87 7.13
C PHE A 17 -9.74 -1.47 5.97
N ALA A 18 -10.57 -2.48 6.22
CA ALA A 18 -11.44 -3.09 5.22
C ALA A 18 -12.41 -2.14 4.52
N LYS A 19 -12.61 -0.91 5.03
CA LYS A 19 -13.44 0.14 4.42
C LYS A 19 -12.63 1.36 3.98
N LEU A 20 -11.30 1.29 4.04
CA LEU A 20 -10.43 2.41 3.69
C LEU A 20 -10.47 2.64 2.18
N THR A 21 -10.85 3.85 1.81
CA THR A 21 -10.95 4.28 0.40
C THR A 21 -9.87 5.28 0.01
N VAL A 22 -9.35 6.04 0.98
CA VAL A 22 -8.31 7.06 0.76
C VAL A 22 -7.26 6.95 1.86
N LEU A 23 -5.99 6.85 1.47
CA LEU A 23 -4.83 6.98 2.34
C LEU A 23 -4.11 8.29 2.02
N ARG A 24 -3.95 9.17 3.00
CA ARG A 24 -3.20 10.43 2.87
C ARG A 24 -2.14 10.51 3.94
N LEU A 25 -0.90 10.69 3.53
CA LEU A 25 0.25 10.94 4.39
C LEU A 25 0.92 12.24 3.97
N SER A 26 1.25 13.09 4.94
CA SER A 26 1.75 14.44 4.65
C SER A 26 2.76 14.88 5.70
N LYS A 27 3.93 15.34 5.25
CA LYS A 27 4.99 15.93 6.09
C LYS A 27 5.45 14.99 7.21
N LEU A 28 5.69 13.73 6.86
CA LEU A 28 6.21 12.71 7.77
C LEU A 28 7.62 12.31 7.31
N PRO A 29 8.65 13.15 7.55
CA PRO A 29 9.97 12.97 6.95
C PRO A 29 10.67 11.69 7.39
N HIS A 30 10.35 11.16 8.58
CA HIS A 30 10.94 9.95 9.14
C HIS A 30 10.02 8.72 9.04
N LEU A 31 8.87 8.81 8.36
CA LEU A 31 8.01 7.66 8.18
C LEU A 31 8.64 6.72 7.15
N TRP A 32 9.09 5.55 7.63
CA TRP A 32 9.76 4.56 6.80
C TRP A 32 8.82 3.46 6.29
N ARG A 33 7.83 3.07 7.11
CA ARG A 33 6.86 2.01 6.79
C ARG A 33 5.52 2.29 7.46
N ILE A 34 4.43 1.89 6.81
CA ILE A 34 3.06 1.99 7.35
C ILE A 34 2.71 0.75 8.19
N CYS A 35 2.95 -0.45 7.65
CA CYS A 35 2.66 -1.74 8.29
C CYS A 35 3.71 -2.79 7.88
N GLU A 36 3.97 -3.79 8.74
CA GLU A 36 4.92 -4.87 8.45
C GLU A 36 4.47 -5.77 7.29
N ASN A 37 3.17 -6.01 7.17
CA ASN A 37 2.57 -6.85 6.12
C ASN A 37 1.67 -6.00 5.20
N PRO A 38 1.50 -6.40 3.92
CA PRO A 38 0.48 -5.82 3.06
C PRO A 38 -0.90 -5.88 3.71
N LEU A 39 -1.67 -4.80 3.61
CA LEU A 39 -3.00 -4.74 4.20
C LEU A 39 -4.05 -5.21 3.18
N PRO A 40 -5.08 -5.96 3.59
CA PRO A 40 -6.24 -6.21 2.76
C PRO A 40 -7.06 -4.92 2.64
N VAL A 41 -6.82 -4.15 1.58
CA VAL A 41 -7.47 -2.86 1.31
C VAL A 41 -8.36 -2.91 0.05
N PRO A 42 -9.39 -3.78 0.01
CA PRO A 42 -10.13 -4.12 -1.20
C PRO A 42 -10.91 -2.95 -1.83
N PHE A 43 -11.10 -1.84 -1.10
CA PHE A 43 -11.82 -0.66 -1.59
C PHE A 43 -10.94 0.59 -1.67
N LEU A 44 -9.61 0.46 -1.57
CA LEU A 44 -8.72 1.60 -1.68
C LEU A 44 -8.76 2.17 -3.10
N LYS A 45 -9.03 3.47 -3.20
CA LYS A 45 -9.16 4.20 -4.47
C LYS A 45 -8.10 5.26 -4.65
N LYS A 46 -7.54 5.79 -3.55
CA LYS A 46 -6.57 6.87 -3.62
C LYS A 46 -5.49 6.78 -2.56
N ILE A 47 -4.24 6.97 -2.97
CA ILE A 47 -3.08 7.17 -2.10
C ILE A 47 -2.48 8.54 -2.41
N LEU A 48 -2.21 9.33 -1.37
CA LEU A 48 -1.67 10.68 -1.46
C LEU A 48 -0.48 10.80 -0.53
N ILE A 49 0.72 10.92 -1.08
CA ILE A 49 1.97 11.02 -0.32
C ILE A 49 2.64 12.36 -0.64
N SER A 50 2.98 13.14 0.39
CA SER A 50 3.74 14.37 0.23
C SER A 50 4.65 14.60 1.45
N GLY A 51 5.91 14.97 1.24
CA GLY A 51 6.89 15.19 2.30
C GLY A 51 7.14 13.94 3.15
N CYS A 52 7.16 12.75 2.52
CA CYS A 52 7.45 11.46 3.17
C CYS A 52 8.59 10.72 2.44
N PRO A 53 9.79 11.33 2.31
CA PRO A 53 10.87 10.81 1.46
C PRO A 53 11.42 9.45 1.90
N LEU A 54 11.28 9.08 3.18
CA LEU A 54 11.79 7.80 3.70
C LEU A 54 10.79 6.64 3.57
N LEU A 55 9.56 6.90 3.12
CA LEU A 55 8.54 5.86 3.01
C LEU A 55 8.88 4.93 1.84
N SER A 56 9.47 3.77 2.12
CA SER A 56 9.96 2.88 1.07
C SER A 56 8.96 1.81 0.62
N LYS A 57 7.89 1.57 1.39
CA LYS A 57 6.88 0.55 1.07
C LYS A 57 5.45 1.04 1.24
N LEU A 58 4.61 0.67 0.29
CA LEU A 58 3.16 0.85 0.36
C LEU A 58 2.49 -0.43 0.91
N PRO A 59 1.37 -0.31 1.64
CA PRO A 59 0.62 -1.45 2.17
C PRO A 59 -0.26 -2.08 1.08
N LEU A 60 0.29 -2.29 -0.12
CA LEU A 60 -0.39 -2.85 -1.28
C LEU A 60 0.05 -4.30 -1.50
N ASN A 61 -0.84 -5.12 -2.04
CA ASN A 61 -0.53 -6.45 -2.56
C ASN A 61 -0.90 -6.52 -4.05
N SER A 62 -0.50 -7.59 -4.73
CA SER A 62 -0.76 -7.81 -6.16
C SER A 62 -2.26 -7.77 -6.53
N SER A 63 -3.16 -8.14 -5.61
CA SER A 63 -4.61 -8.04 -5.82
C SER A 63 -5.15 -6.60 -5.76
N SER A 64 -4.42 -5.66 -5.14
CA SER A 64 -4.76 -4.24 -5.12
C SER A 64 -4.57 -3.56 -6.48
N ALA A 65 -3.72 -4.11 -7.36
CA ALA A 65 -3.50 -3.58 -8.71
C ALA A 65 -4.66 -3.94 -9.68
N GLN A 66 -5.38 -5.04 -9.41
CA GLN A 66 -6.40 -5.57 -10.30
C GLN A 66 -7.75 -4.84 -10.19
N THR A 67 -7.94 -4.04 -9.14
CA THR A 67 -9.14 -3.20 -8.98
C THR A 67 -8.88 -1.85 -9.64
N SER A 68 -9.21 -1.82 -10.94
CA SER A 68 -9.18 -0.62 -11.78
C SER A 68 -9.75 0.61 -11.07
N ASN A 69 -9.01 1.73 -11.15
CA ASN A 69 -9.25 3.08 -10.60
C ASN A 69 -8.41 3.51 -9.37
N LEU A 70 -7.46 2.71 -8.88
CA LEU A 70 -6.51 3.20 -7.88
C LEU A 70 -5.67 4.36 -8.46
N ILE A 71 -5.63 5.48 -7.74
CA ILE A 71 -4.78 6.64 -8.04
C ILE A 71 -3.74 6.77 -6.94
N ILE A 72 -2.46 6.85 -7.31
CA ILE A 72 -1.36 7.13 -6.40
C ILE A 72 -0.76 8.46 -6.79
N GLU A 73 -0.86 9.48 -5.94
CA GLU A 73 -0.21 10.78 -6.15
C GLU A 73 0.92 10.98 -5.14
N GLY A 74 2.05 11.46 -5.63
CA GLY A 74 3.19 11.83 -4.81
C GLY A 74 4.38 12.32 -5.62
N GLU A 75 5.47 12.62 -4.92
CA GLU A 75 6.71 13.13 -5.52
C GLU A 75 7.37 12.05 -6.38
N GLU A 76 7.88 12.40 -7.58
CA GLU A 76 8.56 11.45 -8.48
C GLU A 76 9.76 10.78 -7.81
N MET A 77 10.57 11.57 -7.10
CA MET A 77 11.72 11.08 -6.33
C MET A 77 11.34 10.05 -5.27
N TRP A 78 10.15 10.18 -4.67
CA TRP A 78 9.64 9.19 -3.73
C TRP A 78 9.17 7.93 -4.47
N TRP A 79 8.43 8.09 -5.56
CA TRP A 79 7.93 6.98 -6.37
C TRP A 79 9.05 6.09 -6.93
N ASP A 80 10.11 6.70 -7.43
CA ASP A 80 11.28 5.99 -7.98
C ASP A 80 12.09 5.28 -6.88
N GLY A 81 12.00 5.75 -5.64
CA GLY A 81 12.64 5.15 -4.46
C GLY A 81 11.83 4.05 -3.78
N LEU A 82 10.62 3.74 -4.25
CA LEU A 82 9.80 2.67 -3.67
C LEU A 82 10.41 1.29 -3.89
N GLU A 83 10.46 0.51 -2.82
CA GLU A 83 10.80 -0.92 -2.84
C GLU A 83 9.58 -1.74 -3.26
N TRP A 84 9.58 -2.20 -4.50
CA TRP A 84 8.57 -3.12 -5.04
C TRP A 84 8.97 -4.58 -4.77
N GLU A 85 7.97 -5.47 -4.63
CA GLU A 85 8.21 -6.91 -4.46
C GLU A 85 8.99 -7.50 -5.64
N ASP A 86 8.58 -7.14 -6.86
CA ASP A 86 9.27 -7.46 -8.09
C ASP A 86 8.95 -6.41 -9.18
N GLN A 87 9.55 -6.59 -10.36
CA GLN A 87 9.32 -5.71 -11.51
C GLN A 87 7.88 -5.80 -12.03
N ALA A 88 7.20 -6.95 -11.88
CA ALA A 88 5.83 -7.13 -12.33
C ALA A 88 4.86 -6.31 -11.46
N ALA A 89 5.06 -6.29 -10.15
CA ALA A 89 4.33 -5.45 -9.20
C ALA A 89 4.51 -3.97 -9.53
N ARG A 90 5.75 -3.51 -9.74
CA ARG A 90 6.01 -2.13 -10.18
C ARG A 90 5.25 -1.79 -11.46
N ASN A 91 5.33 -2.66 -12.47
CA ASN A 91 4.66 -2.46 -13.76
C ASN A 91 3.14 -2.46 -13.63
N ALA A 92 2.57 -3.24 -12.70
CA ALA A 92 1.13 -3.28 -12.44
C ALA A 92 0.60 -1.97 -11.83
N PHE A 93 1.40 -1.30 -11.00
CA PHE A 93 1.03 -0.02 -10.37
C PHE A 93 1.50 1.22 -11.13
N LEU A 94 2.38 1.08 -12.12
CA LEU A 94 2.85 2.20 -12.95
C LEU A 94 1.70 3.02 -13.58
N PRO A 95 0.62 2.42 -14.12
CA PRO A 95 -0.51 3.17 -14.66
C PRO A 95 -1.33 3.93 -13.60
N CYS A 96 -1.17 3.59 -12.31
CA CYS A 96 -1.88 4.23 -11.20
C CYS A 96 -1.21 5.52 -10.74
N PHE A 97 0.07 5.72 -11.06
CA PHE A 97 0.86 6.84 -10.54
C PHE A 97 0.59 8.15 -11.28
N ARG A 98 0.48 9.23 -10.50
CA ARG A 98 0.30 10.60 -10.97
C ARG A 98 1.26 11.51 -10.18
N PRO A 99 2.33 12.02 -10.77
CA PRO A 99 3.27 12.86 -10.05
C PRO A 99 2.58 14.14 -9.55
N CYS A 100 2.88 14.55 -8.32
CA CYS A 100 2.49 15.87 -7.83
C CYS A 100 3.45 16.93 -8.38
N LYS A 101 2.91 18.11 -8.72
CA LYS A 101 3.71 19.26 -9.17
C LYS A 101 4.55 19.84 -8.05
#